data_AF-A0A8J3SA51-F1
#
_entry.id   AF-A0A8J3SA51-F1
#
_cell.length_a   1.000
_cell.length_b   1.000
_cell.length_c   1.000
_cell.angle_alpha   90.00
_cell.angle_beta   90.00
_cell.angle_gamma   90.00
#
_symmetry.space_group_name_H-M   'P 1'
#
loop_
_entity.id
_entity.type
_entity.pdbx_description
1 polymer ?
#
loop_
_entity_poly.entity_id
_entity_poly.type
_entity_poly.pdbx_seq_one_letter_code
_entity_poly.pdbx_strand_id
1 'polypeptide(L)'
;MDLQAVEALNEDLAEFAGDVFKYLAYRGRRDHGQQYLRGLTLDGKRKSVEPMAGRLGLPRQNLGHFVSQSAWDYTEVMRRVAARTVVVIGPAAWLIDDHPFVRYGHGTAAAMVQRCGEREQYPCQVAVSVHAVSDRGSTPLHWRLFLR
;
A
#
# COMPACT_ATOMS: atom_id res chain seq x y z
N MET A 1 -4.16 -10.86 22.06
CA MET A 1 -5.04 -11.43 21.02
C MET A 1 -4.95 -12.93 21.17
N ASP A 2 -6.08 -13.64 21.21
CA ASP A 2 -6.09 -15.10 21.28
C ASP A 2 -5.50 -15.71 19.99
N LEU A 3 -4.87 -16.88 20.10
CA LEU A 3 -4.25 -17.60 18.99
C LEU A 3 -5.27 -17.89 17.87
N GLN A 4 -6.49 -18.28 18.25
CA GLN A 4 -7.56 -18.54 17.28
C GLN A 4 -7.93 -17.30 16.47
N ALA A 5 -7.97 -16.12 17.12
CA ALA A 5 -8.23 -14.87 16.43
C ALA A 5 -7.08 -14.48 15.49
N VAL A 6 -5.84 -14.78 15.84
CA VAL A 6 -4.68 -14.56 14.96
C VAL A 6 -4.73 -15.48 13.75
N GLU A 7 -5.10 -16.76 13.93
CA GLU A 7 -5.25 -17.73 12.84
C GLU A 7 -6.35 -17.30 11.86
N ALA A 8 -7.53 -16.93 12.36
CA ALA A 8 -8.63 -16.42 11.53
C ALA A 8 -8.21 -15.17 10.72
N LEU A 9 -7.51 -14.21 11.35
CA LEU A 9 -7.01 -13.03 10.64
C LEU A 9 -5.96 -13.36 9.57
N ASN A 10 -5.16 -14.41 9.77
CA ASN A 10 -4.21 -14.87 8.77
C ASN A 10 -4.92 -15.50 7.56
N GLU A 11 -6.00 -16.25 7.80
CA GLU A 11 -6.85 -16.80 6.73
C GLU A 11 -7.54 -15.69 5.95
N ASP A 12 -8.14 -14.71 6.63
CA ASP A 12 -8.76 -13.54 6.01
C ASP A 12 -7.75 -12.75 5.16
N LEU A 13 -6.54 -12.54 5.68
CA LEU A 13 -5.47 -11.86 4.96
C LEU A 13 -5.03 -12.66 3.73
N ALA A 14 -4.96 -13.99 3.84
CA ALA A 14 -4.59 -14.86 2.72
C ALA A 14 -5.66 -14.85 1.62
N GLU A 15 -6.95 -14.88 1.98
CA GLU A 15 -8.07 -14.75 1.05
C GLU A 15 -8.05 -13.37 0.37
N PHE A 16 -7.91 -12.30 1.16
CA PHE A 16 -7.82 -10.93 0.66
C PHE A 16 -6.67 -10.79 -0.34
N ALA A 17 -5.48 -11.25 0.02
CA ALA A 17 -4.31 -11.16 -0.84
C ALA A 17 -4.45 -12.04 -2.09
N GLY A 18 -5.03 -13.24 -1.94
CA GLY A 18 -5.37 -14.13 -3.05
C GLY A 18 -6.27 -13.46 -4.08
N ASP A 19 -7.32 -12.78 -3.62
CA ASP A 19 -8.22 -12.03 -4.50
C ASP A 19 -7.56 -10.82 -5.16
N VAL A 20 -6.86 -9.98 -4.36
CA VAL A 20 -6.17 -8.78 -4.85
C VAL A 20 -5.12 -9.11 -5.92
N PHE A 21 -4.39 -10.20 -5.75
CA PHE A 21 -3.32 -10.60 -6.67
C PHE A 21 -3.76 -11.62 -7.73
N LYS A 22 -5.03 -12.07 -7.76
CA LYS A 22 -5.48 -13.14 -8.67
C LYS A 22 -5.24 -12.86 -10.16
N TYR A 23 -5.18 -11.59 -10.55
CA TYR A 23 -4.95 -11.16 -11.94
C TYR A 23 -3.52 -11.38 -12.42
N LEU A 24 -2.56 -11.52 -11.51
CA LEU A 24 -1.18 -11.78 -11.88
C LEU A 24 -1.12 -13.19 -12.45
N ALA A 25 -0.81 -13.33 -13.74
CA ALA A 25 -0.83 -14.62 -14.41
C ALA A 25 0.13 -15.66 -13.77
N TYR A 26 1.31 -15.21 -13.34
CA TYR A 26 2.35 -16.09 -12.80
C TYR A 26 2.17 -16.34 -11.30
N ARG A 27 2.12 -17.63 -10.90
CA ARG A 27 1.95 -18.04 -9.50
C ARG A 27 2.98 -17.43 -8.56
N GLY A 28 4.26 -17.47 -8.93
CA GLY A 28 5.31 -16.87 -8.09
C GLY A 28 5.15 -15.37 -7.86
N ARG A 29 4.55 -14.62 -8.80
CA ARG A 29 4.22 -13.20 -8.57
C ARG A 29 3.11 -13.02 -7.55
N ARG A 30 2.10 -13.91 -7.55
CA ARG A 30 1.04 -13.92 -6.53
C ARG A 30 1.63 -14.23 -5.16
N ASP A 31 2.47 -15.26 -5.08
CA ASP A 31 3.12 -15.69 -3.84
C ASP A 31 3.98 -14.56 -3.25
N HIS A 32 4.78 -13.88 -4.08
CA HIS A 32 5.57 -12.72 -3.64
C HIS A 32 4.72 -11.51 -3.26
N GLY A 33 3.58 -11.28 -3.92
CA GLY A 33 2.61 -10.25 -3.51
C GLY A 33 2.03 -10.50 -2.12
N GLN A 34 1.63 -11.76 -1.86
CA GLN A 34 1.16 -12.18 -0.54
C GLN A 34 2.25 -12.03 0.53
N GLN A 35 3.48 -12.47 0.22
CA GLN A 35 4.64 -12.34 1.12
C GLN A 35 4.97 -10.87 1.40
N TYR A 36 4.94 -10.01 0.39
CA TYR A 36 5.20 -8.58 0.57
C TYR A 36 4.14 -7.92 1.45
N LEU A 37 2.86 -8.20 1.19
CA LEU A 37 1.75 -7.68 2.02
C LEU A 37 1.86 -8.15 3.48
N ARG A 38 2.16 -9.43 3.70
CA ARG A 38 2.41 -9.96 5.05
C ARG A 38 3.62 -9.27 5.70
N GLY A 39 4.69 -9.03 4.96
CA GLY A 39 5.86 -8.31 5.45
C GLY A 39 5.53 -6.89 5.95
N LEU A 40 4.58 -6.23 5.31
CA LEU A 40 4.09 -4.90 5.71
C LEU A 40 3.26 -4.95 7.00
N THR A 41 2.54 -6.04 7.28
CA THR A 41 1.72 -6.20 8.50
C THR A 41 2.51 -6.70 9.69
N LEU A 42 3.63 -7.40 9.49
CA LEU A 42 4.52 -7.85 10.56
C LEU A 42 5.08 -6.69 11.39
N ASP A 43 5.21 -6.91 12.70
CA ASP A 43 5.79 -5.91 13.60
C ASP A 43 7.23 -5.53 13.22
N GLY A 44 7.58 -4.27 13.44
CA GLY A 44 8.91 -3.74 13.16
C GLY A 44 8.91 -2.28 12.73
N LYS A 45 9.86 -1.52 13.27
CA LYS A 45 10.03 -0.07 13.05
C LYS A 45 10.28 0.30 11.58
N ARG A 46 10.93 -0.57 10.80
CA ARG A 46 11.25 -0.34 9.38
C ARG A 46 10.50 -1.32 8.48
N LYS A 47 9.76 -0.77 7.52
CA LYS A 47 9.00 -1.49 6.48
C LYS A 47 9.75 -1.55 5.13
N SER A 48 11.08 -1.44 5.15
CA SER A 48 11.91 -1.62 3.95
C SER A 48 12.07 -3.11 3.61
N VAL A 49 12.42 -3.39 2.35
CA VAL A 49 12.51 -4.76 1.78
C VAL A 49 13.40 -5.68 2.62
N GLU A 50 14.57 -5.21 3.05
CA GLU A 50 15.55 -6.04 3.77
C GLU A 50 15.08 -6.48 5.16
N PRO A 51 14.66 -5.58 6.08
CA PRO A 51 14.06 -5.99 7.35
C PRO A 51 12.84 -6.89 7.20
N MET A 52 11.98 -6.64 6.20
CA MET A 52 10.82 -7.50 5.95
C MET A 52 11.21 -8.89 5.50
N ALA A 53 12.17 -9.00 4.56
CA ALA A 53 12.68 -10.27 4.07
C ALA A 53 13.32 -11.09 5.19
N GLY A 54 14.11 -10.44 6.07
CA GLY A 54 14.69 -11.09 7.24
C GLY A 54 13.64 -11.66 8.19
N ARG A 55 12.57 -10.91 8.50
CA ARG A 55 11.45 -11.40 9.34
C ARG A 55 10.67 -12.55 8.70
N LEU A 56 10.59 -12.58 7.37
CA LEU A 56 9.89 -13.62 6.63
C LEU A 56 10.77 -14.84 6.32
N GLY A 57 12.07 -14.80 6.62
CA GLY A 57 13.00 -15.87 6.24
C GLY A 57 13.18 -16.00 4.72
N LEU A 58 13.00 -14.91 3.97
CA LEU A 58 13.08 -14.90 2.51
C LEU A 58 14.35 -14.21 2.02
N PRO A 59 14.88 -14.60 0.84
CA PRO A 59 15.91 -13.81 0.17
C PRO A 59 15.41 -12.39 -0.10
N ARG A 60 16.18 -11.37 0.34
CA ARG A 60 15.91 -9.95 0.07
C ARG A 60 15.60 -9.67 -1.40
N GLN A 61 16.29 -10.38 -2.30
CA GLN A 61 16.14 -10.21 -3.73
C GLN A 61 14.73 -10.53 -4.23
N ASN A 62 14.04 -11.49 -3.62
CA ASN A 62 12.69 -11.90 -4.04
C ASN A 62 11.69 -10.74 -3.86
N LEU A 63 11.62 -10.19 -2.65
CA LEU A 63 10.75 -9.04 -2.36
C LEU A 63 11.20 -7.79 -3.13
N GLY A 64 12.51 -7.59 -3.28
CA GLY A 64 13.07 -6.48 -4.05
C GLY A 64 12.64 -6.53 -5.51
N HIS A 65 12.82 -7.66 -6.19
CA HIS A 65 12.40 -7.87 -7.58
C HIS A 65 10.89 -7.74 -7.74
N PHE A 66 10.11 -8.25 -6.78
CA PHE A 66 8.65 -8.12 -6.84
C PHE A 66 8.21 -6.65 -6.87
N VAL A 67 8.70 -5.82 -5.95
CA VAL A 67 8.23 -4.43 -5.82
C VAL A 67 8.82 -3.49 -6.87
N SER A 68 10.04 -3.73 -7.38
CA SER A 68 10.74 -2.76 -8.24
C SER A 68 10.88 -3.16 -9.71
N GLN A 69 10.86 -4.45 -10.05
CA GLN A 69 11.18 -4.93 -11.40
C GLN A 69 10.08 -5.78 -12.02
N SER A 70 9.25 -6.43 -11.20
CA SER A 70 8.19 -7.30 -11.71
C SER A 70 7.11 -6.45 -12.38
N ALA A 71 6.72 -6.84 -13.59
CA ALA A 71 5.59 -6.21 -14.26
C ALA A 71 4.30 -6.59 -13.52
N TRP A 72 3.74 -5.68 -12.73
CA TRP A 72 2.38 -5.78 -12.22
C TRP A 72 1.72 -4.42 -12.30
N ASP A 73 0.45 -4.41 -12.71
CA ASP A 73 -0.32 -3.19 -12.82
C ASP A 73 -0.90 -2.83 -11.46
N TYR A 74 -0.34 -1.79 -10.82
CA TYR A 74 -0.81 -1.31 -9.53
C TYR A 74 -2.24 -0.75 -9.57
N THR A 75 -2.71 -0.30 -10.74
CA THR A 75 -4.09 0.19 -10.88
C THR A 75 -5.10 -0.93 -10.70
N GLU A 76 -4.73 -2.15 -11.07
CA GLU A 76 -5.56 -3.34 -10.98
C GLU A 76 -5.62 -3.88 -9.53
N VAL A 77 -4.57 -3.65 -8.73
CA VAL A 77 -4.61 -3.81 -7.27
C VAL A 77 -5.56 -2.79 -6.65
N MET A 78 -5.38 -1.49 -6.97
CA MET A 78 -6.23 -0.44 -6.41
C MET A 78 -7.70 -0.63 -6.76
N ARG A 79 -8.02 -1.03 -8.00
CA ARG A 79 -9.40 -1.29 -8.42
C ARG A 79 -10.07 -2.38 -7.58
N ARG A 80 -9.35 -3.48 -7.28
CA ARG A 80 -9.88 -4.56 -6.44
C ARG A 80 -10.06 -4.12 -4.99
N VAL A 81 -9.08 -3.44 -4.43
CA VAL A 81 -9.18 -2.89 -3.08
C VAL A 81 -10.35 -1.92 -3.00
N ALA A 82 -10.46 -0.98 -3.94
CA ALA A 82 -11.56 -0.02 -4.02
C ALA A 82 -12.93 -0.70 -4.10
N ALA A 83 -13.09 -1.73 -4.93
CA ALA A 83 -14.35 -2.47 -5.05
C ALA A 83 -14.79 -3.08 -3.70
N ARG A 84 -13.86 -3.69 -2.95
CA ARG A 84 -14.15 -4.23 -1.61
C ARG A 84 -14.46 -3.12 -0.62
N THR A 85 -13.64 -2.07 -0.64
CA THR A 85 -13.74 -0.94 0.27
C THR A 85 -15.07 -0.18 0.13
N VAL A 86 -15.57 0.03 -1.09
CA VAL A 86 -16.87 0.68 -1.31
C VAL A 86 -18.01 -0.13 -0.67
N VAL A 87 -17.97 -1.46 -0.71
CA VAL A 87 -18.99 -2.30 -0.06
C VAL A 87 -18.93 -2.16 1.47
N VAL A 88 -17.73 -2.10 2.04
CA VAL A 88 -17.54 -2.00 3.50
C VAL A 88 -17.92 -0.61 4.04
N ILE A 89 -17.51 0.44 3.33
CA ILE A 89 -17.71 1.83 3.75
C ILE A 89 -19.14 2.30 3.50
N GLY A 90 -19.76 1.89 2.39
CA GLY A 90 -21.07 2.43 1.99
C GLY A 90 -21.01 3.95 1.78
N PRO A 91 -20.28 4.45 0.78
CA PRO A 91 -19.92 5.87 0.69
C PRO A 91 -21.16 6.74 0.48
N ALA A 92 -21.28 7.80 1.28
CA ALA A 92 -22.28 8.85 1.12
C ALA A 92 -21.75 10.02 0.27
N ALA A 93 -20.42 10.15 0.18
CA ALA A 93 -19.75 11.18 -0.60
C ALA A 93 -18.38 10.72 -1.12
N TRP A 94 -17.87 11.49 -2.08
CA TRP A 94 -16.52 11.37 -2.61
C TRP A 94 -15.72 12.62 -2.22
N LEU A 95 -14.52 12.43 -1.68
CA LEU A 95 -13.60 13.51 -1.33
C LEU A 95 -12.38 13.46 -2.25
N ILE A 96 -11.95 14.61 -2.74
CA ILE A 96 -10.63 14.77 -3.35
C ILE A 96 -9.73 15.39 -2.30
N ASP A 97 -8.59 14.75 -2.05
CA ASP A 97 -7.61 15.19 -1.05
C ASP A 97 -6.20 15.15 -1.64
N ASP A 98 -5.30 15.97 -1.11
CA ASP A 98 -3.88 15.94 -1.43
C ASP A 98 -3.06 15.50 -0.22
N HIS A 99 -2.22 14.48 -0.42
CA HIS A 99 -1.39 13.92 0.63
C HIS A 99 0.10 14.15 0.33
N PRO A 100 0.78 15.02 1.09
CA PRO A 100 2.20 15.26 0.91
C PRO A 100 3.06 14.17 1.58
N PHE A 101 3.85 13.45 0.79
CA PHE A 101 4.88 12.55 1.26
C PHE A 101 6.21 13.28 1.41
N VAL A 102 6.56 13.61 2.66
CA VAL A 102 7.84 14.27 2.99
C VAL A 102 9.00 13.36 2.57
N ARG A 103 9.96 13.94 1.83
CA ARG A 103 11.17 13.26 1.39
C ARG A 103 12.37 13.81 2.17
N TYR A 104 13.20 12.89 2.64
CA TYR A 104 14.42 13.19 3.39
C TYR A 104 15.65 12.78 2.57
N GLY A 105 16.73 13.57 2.70
CA GLY A 105 17.99 13.36 1.99
C GLY A 105 18.14 14.25 0.75
N HIS A 106 19.35 14.29 0.20
CA HIS A 106 19.67 15.04 -1.01
C HIS A 106 19.32 14.24 -2.27
N GLY A 107 18.94 14.93 -3.35
CA GLY A 107 18.70 14.29 -4.65
C GLY A 107 17.43 13.42 -4.72
N THR A 108 16.43 13.68 -3.87
CA THR A 108 15.16 12.94 -3.91
C THR A 108 14.40 13.26 -5.19
N ALA A 109 14.27 12.26 -6.06
CA ALA A 109 13.61 12.42 -7.36
C ALA A 109 12.16 12.92 -7.22
N ALA A 110 11.81 13.86 -8.10
CA ALA A 110 10.46 14.39 -8.27
C ALA A 110 9.82 14.97 -6.99
N ALA A 111 10.64 15.44 -6.03
CA ALA A 111 10.17 16.17 -4.86
C ALA A 111 10.24 17.68 -5.12
N MET A 112 9.22 18.42 -4.69
CA MET A 112 9.18 19.88 -4.75
C MET A 112 9.01 20.43 -3.33
N VAL A 113 9.66 21.57 -3.06
CA VAL A 113 9.50 22.28 -1.78
C VAL A 113 8.09 22.86 -1.73
N GLN A 114 7.31 22.44 -0.74
CA GLN A 114 5.95 22.90 -0.53
C GLN A 114 5.57 22.81 0.96
N ARG A 115 4.48 23.45 1.33
CA ARG A 115 3.92 23.34 2.68
C ARG A 115 3.24 21.97 2.81
N CYS A 116 3.59 21.20 3.84
CA CYS A 116 3.10 19.84 4.04
C CYS A 116 2.31 19.76 5.35
N GLY A 117 1.02 20.13 5.30
CA GLY A 117 0.14 20.25 6.48
C GLY A 117 0.51 21.43 7.39
N GLU A 118 0.50 21.22 8.71
CA GLU A 118 0.92 22.21 9.72
C GLU A 118 2.44 22.43 9.78
N ARG A 119 3.24 21.69 9.01
CA ARG A 119 4.70 21.82 9.01
C ARG A 119 5.19 23.02 8.18
N GLU A 120 6.43 23.40 8.43
CA GLU A 120 7.21 24.29 7.57
C GLU A 120 7.38 23.72 6.15
N GLN A 121 7.97 24.49 5.24
CA GLN A 121 8.19 24.05 3.86
C GLN A 121 9.24 22.94 3.80
N TYR A 122 8.90 21.81 3.20
CA TYR A 122 9.82 20.69 2.99
C TYR A 122 9.73 20.15 1.55
N PRO A 123 10.78 19.48 1.04
CA PRO A 123 10.67 18.67 -0.17
C PRO A 123 9.64 17.55 0.04
N CYS A 124 8.55 17.58 -0.71
CA CYS A 124 7.50 16.57 -0.67
C CYS A 124 7.16 16.09 -2.09
N GLN A 125 6.72 14.85 -2.21
CA GLN A 125 5.94 14.37 -3.36
C GLN A 125 4.47 14.41 -2.98
N VAL A 126 3.59 14.94 -3.83
CA VAL A 126 2.15 15.00 -3.52
C VAL A 126 1.43 13.87 -4.23
N ALA A 127 0.61 13.11 -3.50
CA ALA A 127 -0.45 12.34 -4.13
C ALA A 127 -1.75 13.12 -4.10
N VAL A 128 -2.47 13.15 -5.23
CA VAL A 128 -3.88 13.54 -5.24
C VAL A 128 -4.71 12.27 -5.26
N SER A 129 -5.63 12.13 -4.32
CA SER A 129 -6.42 10.93 -4.08
C SER A 129 -7.91 11.21 -4.13
N VAL A 130 -8.68 10.20 -4.53
CA VAL A 130 -10.14 10.17 -4.38
C VAL A 130 -10.47 9.21 -3.26
N HIS A 131 -11.23 9.67 -2.28
CA HIS A 131 -11.62 8.91 -1.11
C HIS A 131 -13.12 8.62 -1.12
N ALA A 132 -13.47 7.40 -0.71
CA ALA A 132 -14.81 7.07 -0.24
C ALA A 132 -14.99 7.65 1.17
N VAL A 133 -16.12 8.31 1.43
CA VAL A 133 -16.41 8.89 2.76
C VAL A 133 -17.82 8.50 3.21
N SER A 134 -17.93 8.11 4.47
CA SER A 134 -19.17 7.82 5.19
C SER A 134 -19.02 8.21 6.67
N ASP A 135 -20.09 8.01 7.44
CA ASP A 135 -20.05 8.08 8.91
C ASP A 135 -19.12 7.03 9.55
N ARG A 136 -18.82 5.93 8.86
CA ARG A 136 -17.84 4.91 9.30
C ARG A 136 -16.39 5.33 9.13
N GLY A 137 -16.13 6.40 8.36
CA GLY A 137 -14.80 6.92 8.09
C GLY A 137 -14.54 7.19 6.61
N SER A 138 -13.26 7.42 6.29
CA SER A 138 -12.79 7.69 4.93
C SER A 138 -11.63 6.78 4.52
N THR A 139 -11.50 6.54 3.23
CA THR A 139 -10.44 5.68 2.68
C THR A 139 -10.15 6.00 1.22
N PRO A 140 -8.87 6.05 0.81
CA PRO A 140 -8.51 6.28 -0.58
C PRO A 140 -8.95 5.10 -1.45
N LEU A 141 -9.60 5.40 -2.58
CA LEU A 141 -9.93 4.43 -3.62
C LEU A 141 -8.91 4.41 -4.75
N HIS A 142 -8.40 5.58 -5.10
CA HIS A 142 -7.36 5.74 -6.11
C HIS A 142 -6.57 7.00 -5.82
N TRP A 143 -5.33 7.05 -6.29
CA TRP A 143 -4.46 8.20 -6.16
C TRP A 143 -3.40 8.20 -7.25
N ARG A 144 -2.84 9.37 -7.53
CA ARG A 144 -1.70 9.55 -8.43
C ARG A 144 -0.71 10.52 -7.82
N LEU A 145 0.58 10.25 -8.01
CA LEU A 145 1.62 11.22 -7.69
C LEU A 145 1.59 12.36 -8.71
N PHE A 146 1.51 13.59 -8.21
CA PHE A 146 1.72 14.78 -8.99
C PHE A 146 3.20 15.14 -8.91
N LEU A 147 3.92 14.76 -9.96
CA LEU A 147 5.37 14.97 -10.10
C LEU A 147 5.57 16.14 -11.07
N ARG A 148 6.55 17.01 -10.76
CA ARG A 148 6.96 18.11 -11.64
C ARG A 148 8.22 17.74 -12.41
#